data_AF-A0A9D9NEH5-F1
#
_entry.id   AF-A0A9D9NEH5-F1
#
_cell.length_a   1.000
_cell.length_b   1.000
_cell.length_c   1.000
_cell.angle_alpha   90.00
_cell.angle_beta   90.00
_cell.angle_gamma   90.00
#
_symmetry.space_group_name_H-M   'P 1'
#
loop_
_entity.id
_entity.type
_entity.pdbx_description
1 polymer ?
#
loop_
_entity_poly.entity_id
_entity_poly.type
_entity_poly.pdbx_seq_one_letter_code
_entity_poly.pdbx_strand_id
1 'polypeptide(L)'
;MSRLYWLMVLCVMVLCSQRLCAQEMLLGVEEMFRLADRNSVSIKAYGTGREAADEALKAAKSQRLPDINASLSASFLGDGRLWNRDFSGGTGIDIPSFGNNFALEASQVIYAGGAVDSRIELAQIEKQMAELDWQKNRQDMHFLLLGWYLDLYKTVNQIKVLDRNLELADHVIENMQVRMEEGTVLKNDLTRYELQKETLELQRTVLQDGCRILNHQIVTVLHLPDSVKVVPDSSMLSCGILALEEQDWQQKAAQNSIDLRRSELGVRVNEQNLRLERSARLPQIAVMAAEHLDGPITIEVPVLDRNFNYWYVGIGLKYDLSSLFKSGRKIRQARLDVRRAQETRQLSVERTENAVQEGYVNFMTSFSDLRTREKTVELADENYAVISNRYDNGLALLTDLLDAGNMKLSADLALENARTELDRYEKLLSRNAVTRQQYDNVHTAFQTAKARYERASRTKESASLLKSGQSYRLEQCEAAVRLAQAAVDLAGLNLSYTAVVATCDGITGHKDIHEGQLVQPGQTMVEIVDGTDLWVIANYRETQLRNISEGAKVSIKADAVPGIEYEGTVESISDATGAAFSLIPQDNATGNFVKVEQRVPVRIVLDGNPPEALKLLRAGFNVECKVRY
;
A
#
# COMPACT_ATOMS: atom_id res chain seq x y z
N MET A 1 71.40 25.96 10.92
CA MET A 1 70.26 25.32 10.22
C MET A 1 70.10 23.84 10.62
N SER A 2 69.59 23.47 11.81
CA SER A 2 69.24 22.03 12.03
C SER A 2 68.33 21.63 13.21
N ARG A 3 67.67 22.54 13.95
CA ARG A 3 66.74 22.11 15.03
C ARG A 3 65.30 22.63 14.92
N LEU A 4 65.07 23.76 14.25
CA LEU A 4 63.70 24.28 14.03
C LEU A 4 62.92 23.51 12.95
N TYR A 5 63.60 23.00 11.92
CA TYR A 5 62.94 22.27 10.82
C TYR A 5 62.41 20.89 11.26
N TRP A 6 63.09 20.21 12.19
CA TRP A 6 62.62 18.92 12.69
C TRP A 6 61.37 19.05 13.57
N LEU A 7 61.24 20.14 14.33
CA LEU A 7 60.04 20.45 15.12
C LEU A 7 58.85 20.88 14.24
N MET A 8 59.08 21.62 13.16
CA MET A 8 58.01 21.92 12.19
C MET A 8 57.56 20.67 11.41
N VAL A 9 58.48 19.79 11.01
CA VAL A 9 58.10 18.55 10.29
C VAL A 9 57.36 17.58 11.21
N LEU A 10 57.70 17.52 12.50
CA LEU A 10 56.93 16.72 13.47
C LEU A 10 55.55 17.31 13.75
N CYS A 11 55.42 18.64 13.84
CA CYS A 11 54.11 19.30 13.96
C CYS A 11 53.25 19.12 12.70
N VAL A 12 53.83 19.19 11.49
CA VAL A 12 53.08 18.99 10.23
C VAL A 12 52.67 17.53 10.03
N MET A 13 53.47 16.55 10.51
CA MET A 13 53.09 15.13 10.50
C MET A 13 52.01 14.79 11.54
N VAL A 14 52.01 15.43 12.71
CA VAL A 14 50.95 15.26 13.74
C VAL A 14 49.66 16.01 13.36
N LEU A 15 49.76 17.12 12.61
CA LEU A 15 48.62 17.85 12.07
C LEU A 15 48.00 17.18 10.83
N CYS A 16 48.76 16.38 10.06
CA CYS A 16 48.21 15.64 8.92
C CYS A 16 47.46 14.36 9.29
N SER A 17 47.66 13.79 10.48
CA SER A 17 46.93 12.60 10.94
C SER A 17 45.53 12.88 11.51
N GLN A 18 45.10 14.15 11.55
CA GLN A 18 43.77 14.54 12.02
C GLN A 18 42.79 14.92 10.89
N ARG A 19 43.02 14.43 9.67
CA ARG A 19 41.88 14.26 8.77
C ARG A 19 41.09 13.05 9.28
N LEU A 20 40.13 13.33 10.17
CA LEU A 20 38.96 12.48 10.37
C LEU A 20 38.21 12.40 9.03
N CYS A 21 38.74 11.63 8.09
CA CYS A 21 37.91 11.08 7.03
C CYS A 21 36.98 10.10 7.73
N ALA A 22 35.67 10.34 7.62
CA ALA A 22 34.68 9.35 7.98
C ALA A 22 35.04 8.05 7.24
N GLN A 23 35.45 7.03 7.98
CA GLN A 23 35.91 5.78 7.39
C GLN A 23 34.66 5.01 6.97
N GLU A 24 34.44 4.90 5.67
CA GLU A 24 33.40 4.03 5.12
C GLU A 24 33.82 2.58 5.34
N MET A 25 32.97 1.83 6.05
CA MET A 25 33.19 0.44 6.35
C MET A 25 32.12 -0.38 5.65
N LEU A 26 32.53 -1.19 4.67
CA LEU A 26 31.68 -2.23 4.10
C LEU A 26 31.48 -3.31 5.17
N LEU A 27 30.25 -3.47 5.63
CA LEU A 27 29.92 -4.39 6.71
C LEU A 27 28.92 -5.43 6.20
N GLY A 28 29.30 -6.70 6.20
CA GLY A 28 28.38 -7.81 5.96
C GLY A 28 27.63 -8.21 7.25
N VAL A 29 26.45 -8.84 7.11
CA VAL A 29 25.64 -9.27 8.27
C VAL A 29 26.37 -10.24 9.19
N GLU A 30 27.16 -11.17 8.64
CA GLU A 30 27.91 -12.11 9.47
C GLU A 30 29.01 -11.43 10.30
N GLU A 31 29.71 -10.46 9.69
CA GLU A 31 30.73 -9.69 10.40
C GLU A 31 30.09 -8.77 11.44
N MET A 32 28.94 -8.17 11.12
CA MET A 32 28.13 -7.41 12.08
C MET A 32 27.77 -8.26 13.30
N PHE A 33 27.31 -9.50 13.11
CA PHE A 33 26.99 -10.39 14.23
C PHE A 33 28.23 -10.83 15.01
N ARG A 34 29.36 -11.08 14.33
CA ARG A 34 30.62 -11.39 15.00
C ARG A 34 31.10 -10.23 15.88
N LEU A 35 30.99 -8.99 15.39
CA LEU A 35 31.28 -7.79 16.15
C LEU A 35 30.31 -7.61 17.31
N ALA A 36 29.01 -7.85 17.09
CA ALA A 36 28.01 -7.79 18.15
C ALA A 36 28.30 -8.80 19.27
N ASP A 37 28.56 -10.07 18.92
CA ASP A 37 28.88 -11.12 19.89
C ASP A 37 30.12 -10.78 20.74
N ARG A 38 31.10 -10.09 20.16
CA ARG A 38 32.34 -9.69 20.86
C ARG A 38 32.20 -8.41 21.67
N ASN A 39 31.48 -7.42 21.15
CA ASN A 39 31.54 -6.06 21.67
C ASN A 39 30.30 -5.65 22.44
N SER A 40 29.11 -6.16 22.07
CA SER A 40 27.83 -5.75 22.64
C SER A 40 27.81 -5.89 24.16
N VAL A 41 27.55 -4.78 24.85
CA VAL A 41 27.40 -4.74 26.31
C VAL A 41 26.20 -5.55 26.78
N SER A 42 25.11 -5.59 26.01
CA SER A 42 23.92 -6.41 26.32
C SER A 42 24.28 -7.90 26.45
N ILE A 43 24.84 -8.50 25.39
CA ILE A 43 25.32 -9.89 25.37
C ILE A 43 26.33 -10.17 26.49
N LYS A 44 27.26 -9.24 26.76
CA LYS A 44 28.22 -9.37 27.87
C LYS A 44 27.54 -9.41 29.23
N ALA A 45 26.55 -8.55 29.48
CA ALA A 45 25.81 -8.50 30.74
C ALA A 45 25.07 -9.82 31.02
N TYR A 46 24.40 -10.39 30.02
CA TYR A 46 23.79 -11.72 30.15
C TYR A 46 24.86 -12.83 30.31
N GLY A 47 26.02 -12.68 29.68
CA GLY A 47 27.17 -13.57 29.87
C GLY A 47 27.68 -13.58 31.31
N THR A 48 27.81 -12.41 31.93
CA THR A 48 28.13 -12.25 33.35
C THR A 48 27.03 -12.81 34.24
N GLY A 49 25.75 -12.65 33.88
CA GLY A 49 24.63 -13.26 34.60
C GLY A 49 24.72 -14.80 34.61
N ARG A 50 25.14 -15.40 33.49
CA ARG A 50 25.41 -16.84 33.41
C ARG A 50 26.58 -17.29 34.29
N GLU A 51 27.67 -16.53 34.33
CA GLU A 51 28.81 -16.79 35.23
C GLU A 51 28.40 -16.66 36.70
N ALA A 52 27.61 -15.64 37.04
CA ALA A 52 27.05 -15.47 38.38
C ALA A 52 26.16 -16.65 38.78
N ALA A 53 25.36 -17.19 37.86
CA ALA A 53 24.55 -18.39 38.11
C ALA A 53 25.41 -19.65 38.29
N ASP A 54 26.56 -19.76 37.62
CA ASP A 54 27.53 -20.84 37.87
C ASP A 54 28.16 -20.74 39.26
N GLU A 55 28.53 -19.53 39.70
CA GLU A 55 29.01 -19.29 41.07
C GLU A 55 27.92 -19.53 42.11
N ALA A 56 26.66 -19.14 41.83
CA ALA A 56 25.53 -19.44 42.71
C ALA A 56 25.30 -20.95 42.89
N LEU A 57 25.49 -21.73 41.82
CA LEU A 57 25.45 -23.20 41.90
C LEU A 57 26.60 -23.75 42.77
N LYS A 58 27.81 -23.22 42.64
CA LYS A 58 28.95 -23.61 43.50
C LYS A 58 28.66 -23.26 44.96
N ALA A 59 28.15 -22.06 45.23
CA ALA A 59 27.74 -21.63 46.56
C ALA A 59 26.63 -22.52 47.15
N ALA A 60 25.64 -22.92 46.36
CA ALA A 60 24.60 -23.85 46.78
C ALA A 60 25.19 -25.24 47.12
N LYS A 61 26.16 -25.73 46.34
CA LYS A 61 26.87 -27.00 46.63
C LYS A 61 27.70 -26.91 47.92
N SER A 62 28.26 -25.75 48.22
CA SER A 62 29.01 -25.52 49.47
C SER A 62 28.15 -25.66 50.73
N GLN A 63 26.82 -25.59 50.64
CA GLN A 63 25.92 -25.88 51.78
C GLN A 63 26.03 -27.33 52.30
N ARG A 64 26.72 -28.23 51.58
CA ARG A 64 27.04 -29.59 52.06
C ARG A 64 28.31 -29.63 52.94
N LEU A 65 29.12 -28.57 52.90
CA LEU A 65 30.32 -28.45 53.73
C LEU A 65 29.93 -28.06 55.16
N PRO A 66 30.79 -28.37 56.15
CA PRO A 66 30.58 -27.89 57.52
C PRO A 66 30.72 -26.37 57.60
N ASP A 67 29.84 -25.73 58.37
CA ASP A 67 29.96 -24.34 58.80
C ASP A 67 30.85 -24.29 60.04
N ILE A 68 31.88 -23.44 60.04
CA ILE A 68 32.78 -23.23 61.18
C ILE A 68 32.70 -21.75 61.58
N ASN A 69 32.27 -21.48 62.80
CA ASN A 69 32.04 -20.16 63.35
C ASN A 69 32.88 -19.95 64.60
N ALA A 70 33.51 -18.78 64.71
CA ALA A 70 34.13 -18.32 65.94
C ALA A 70 33.36 -17.09 66.45
N SER A 71 32.91 -17.12 67.70
CA SER A 71 32.24 -15.99 68.34
C SER A 71 33.02 -15.52 69.55
N LEU A 72 33.15 -14.21 69.68
CA LEU A 72 33.66 -13.53 70.86
C LEU A 72 32.58 -12.53 71.31
N SER A 73 32.12 -12.66 72.55
CA SER A 73 31.26 -11.67 73.16
C SER A 73 31.81 -11.23 74.52
N ALA A 74 31.58 -9.97 74.83
CA ALA A 74 31.87 -9.37 76.12
C ALA A 74 30.58 -8.76 76.65
N SER A 75 30.30 -8.94 77.93
CA SER A 75 29.08 -8.49 78.57
C SER A 75 29.40 -7.77 79.87
N PHE A 76 28.58 -6.78 80.22
CA PHE A 76 28.63 -6.14 81.53
C PHE A 76 27.50 -6.68 82.39
N LEU A 77 27.83 -7.30 83.51
CA LEU A 77 26.88 -7.91 84.44
C LEU A 77 26.62 -6.93 85.59
N GLY A 78 25.34 -6.76 85.94
CA GLY A 78 24.94 -6.01 87.14
C GLY A 78 24.81 -6.92 88.35
N ASP A 79 24.93 -6.33 89.54
CA ASP A 79 24.83 -7.06 90.81
C ASP A 79 23.50 -7.78 90.97
N GLY A 80 23.58 -8.99 91.52
CA GLY A 80 22.42 -9.85 91.77
C GLY A 80 21.77 -9.53 93.11
N ARG A 81 20.49 -9.90 93.25
CA ARG A 81 19.79 -9.86 94.54
C ARG A 81 19.16 -11.19 94.84
N LEU A 82 19.46 -11.74 96.01
CA LEU A 82 18.91 -13.00 96.49
C LEU A 82 17.78 -12.70 97.47
N TRP A 83 16.62 -13.27 97.23
CA TRP A 83 15.49 -13.24 98.15
C TRP A 83 15.20 -14.64 98.67
N ASN A 84 14.61 -14.70 99.85
CA ASN A 84 13.98 -15.92 100.34
C ASN A 84 12.78 -16.28 99.46
N ARG A 85 12.31 -17.54 99.54
CA ARG A 85 11.16 -18.02 98.73
C ARG A 85 9.85 -17.28 99.01
N ASP A 86 9.74 -16.65 100.17
CA ASP A 86 8.63 -15.78 100.57
C ASP A 86 8.81 -14.32 100.13
N PHE A 87 9.81 -14.05 99.27
CA PHE A 87 10.21 -12.74 98.76
C PHE A 87 10.75 -11.77 99.84
N SER A 88 10.99 -12.25 101.07
CA SER A 88 11.58 -11.45 102.16
C SER A 88 13.11 -11.53 102.17
N GLY A 89 13.75 -10.70 103.01
CA GLY A 89 15.18 -10.86 103.33
C GLY A 89 16.16 -10.64 102.18
N GLY A 90 15.88 -9.70 101.27
CA GLY A 90 16.69 -9.48 100.08
C GLY A 90 18.14 -9.06 100.38
N THR A 91 19.11 -9.91 100.06
CA THR A 91 20.56 -9.67 100.19
C THR A 91 21.20 -9.42 98.82
N GLY A 92 22.12 -8.46 98.74
CA GLY A 92 22.88 -8.19 97.51
C GLY A 92 23.99 -9.23 97.34
N ILE A 93 24.17 -9.71 96.11
CA ILE A 93 25.29 -10.57 95.72
C ILE A 93 26.14 -9.76 94.75
N ASP A 94 27.40 -9.57 95.12
CA ASP A 94 28.41 -8.99 94.24
C ASP A 94 28.67 -9.97 93.08
N ILE A 95 28.52 -9.50 91.84
CA ILE A 95 28.75 -10.27 90.63
C ILE A 95 29.90 -9.61 89.88
N PRO A 96 30.90 -10.37 89.39
CA PRO A 96 31.95 -9.81 88.56
C PRO A 96 31.33 -9.07 87.37
N SER A 97 31.64 -7.77 87.29
CA SER A 97 30.95 -6.85 86.39
C SER A 97 31.29 -7.06 84.92
N PHE A 98 32.38 -7.77 84.61
CA PHE A 98 32.78 -8.11 83.26
C PHE A 98 32.63 -9.61 83.00
N GLY A 99 31.97 -9.95 81.90
CA GLY A 99 31.90 -11.31 81.37
C GLY A 99 32.44 -11.39 79.96
N ASN A 100 33.00 -12.55 79.63
CA ASN A 100 33.51 -12.91 78.31
C ASN A 100 33.03 -14.30 77.91
N ASN A 101 32.73 -14.47 76.64
CA ASN A 101 32.43 -15.76 76.03
C ASN A 101 33.18 -15.86 74.71
N PHE A 102 34.00 -16.89 74.59
CA PHE A 102 34.61 -17.31 73.33
C PHE A 102 34.01 -18.66 72.96
N ALA A 103 33.51 -18.81 71.74
CA ALA A 103 33.06 -20.11 71.23
C ALA A 103 33.64 -20.38 69.85
N LEU A 104 34.10 -21.61 69.62
CA LEU A 104 34.44 -22.15 68.32
C LEU A 104 33.49 -23.29 68.02
N GLU A 105 32.60 -23.10 67.06
CA GLU A 105 31.52 -24.02 66.72
C GLU A 105 31.68 -24.51 65.28
N ALA A 106 31.62 -25.83 65.07
CA ALA A 106 31.53 -26.46 63.77
C ALA A 106 30.21 -27.23 63.68
N SER A 107 29.43 -27.01 62.62
CA SER A 107 28.17 -27.70 62.39
C SER A 107 28.03 -28.15 60.95
N GLN A 108 27.53 -29.38 60.74
CA GLN A 108 27.27 -29.92 59.41
C GLN A 108 25.88 -30.53 59.36
N VAL A 109 25.05 -30.02 58.45
CA VAL A 109 23.73 -30.59 58.19
C VAL A 109 23.88 -31.89 57.40
N ILE A 110 23.54 -33.01 58.01
CA ILE A 110 23.58 -34.33 57.38
C ILE A 110 22.27 -34.62 56.65
N TYR A 111 21.15 -34.20 57.23
CA TYR A 111 19.83 -34.40 56.65
C TYR A 111 18.93 -33.20 56.94
N ALA A 112 18.22 -32.73 55.92
CA ALA A 112 17.25 -31.63 56.05
C ALA A 112 15.99 -31.87 55.20
N GLY A 113 15.47 -33.10 55.18
CA GLY A 113 14.25 -33.41 54.45
C GLY A 113 14.33 -33.21 52.93
N GLY A 114 15.54 -33.24 52.36
CA GLY A 114 15.80 -32.93 50.95
C GLY A 114 15.91 -31.44 50.61
N ALA A 115 15.90 -30.54 51.61
CA ALA A 115 15.99 -29.09 51.38
C ALA A 115 17.29 -28.66 50.69
N VAL A 116 18.43 -29.21 51.13
CA VAL A 116 19.76 -28.90 50.57
C VAL A 116 19.83 -29.35 49.11
N ASP A 117 19.38 -30.58 48.82
CA ASP A 117 19.36 -31.11 47.45
C ASP A 117 18.43 -30.32 46.54
N SER A 118 17.23 -29.95 47.03
CA SER A 118 16.27 -29.14 46.27
C SER A 118 16.84 -27.75 45.96
N ARG A 119 17.61 -27.13 46.87
CA ARG A 119 18.29 -25.84 46.61
C ARG A 119 19.42 -25.97 45.59
N ILE A 120 20.19 -27.06 45.63
CA ILE A 120 21.23 -27.33 44.62
C ILE A 120 20.58 -27.55 43.26
N GLU A 121 19.48 -28.29 43.20
CA GLU A 121 18.74 -28.51 41.95
C GLU A 121 18.09 -27.23 41.42
N LEU A 122 17.55 -26.37 42.30
CA LEU A 122 17.08 -25.04 41.94
C LEU A 122 18.19 -24.19 41.33
N ALA A 123 19.36 -24.11 41.98
CA ALA A 123 20.50 -23.37 41.44
C ALA A 123 21.01 -23.93 40.10
N GLN A 124 20.89 -25.25 39.89
CA GLN A 124 21.21 -25.89 38.62
C GLN A 124 20.21 -25.52 37.52
N ILE A 125 18.92 -25.47 37.83
CA ILE A 125 17.87 -25.01 36.91
C ILE A 125 18.04 -23.53 36.61
N GLU A 126 18.36 -22.70 37.60
CA GLU A 126 18.66 -21.27 37.41
C GLU A 126 19.86 -21.05 36.49
N LYS A 127 20.93 -21.83 36.63
CA LYS A 127 22.05 -21.84 35.69
C LYS A 127 21.59 -22.19 34.27
N GLN A 128 20.73 -23.20 34.10
CA GLN A 128 20.17 -23.55 32.79
C GLN A 128 19.29 -22.42 32.22
N MET A 129 18.49 -21.74 33.05
CA MET A 129 17.72 -20.58 32.63
C MET A 129 18.63 -19.41 32.21
N ALA A 130 19.69 -19.13 32.96
CA ALA A 130 20.64 -18.07 32.63
C ALA A 130 21.38 -18.33 31.29
N GLU A 131 21.71 -19.59 30.99
CA GLU A 131 22.25 -19.99 29.68
C GLU A 131 21.22 -19.75 28.56
N LEU A 132 19.96 -20.14 28.75
CA LEU A 132 18.91 -19.87 27.76
C LEU A 132 18.63 -18.37 27.59
N ASP A 133 18.65 -17.60 28.68
CA ASP A 133 18.45 -16.16 28.64
C ASP A 133 19.59 -15.46 27.90
N TRP A 134 20.84 -15.92 28.06
CA TRP A 134 21.98 -15.47 27.26
C TRP A 134 21.80 -15.81 25.77
N GLN A 135 21.40 -17.04 25.45
CA GLN A 135 21.15 -17.45 24.06
C GLN A 135 20.01 -16.65 23.43
N LYS A 136 18.93 -16.42 24.18
CA LYS A 136 17.80 -15.60 23.74
C LYS A 136 18.23 -14.16 23.49
N ASN A 137 18.93 -13.53 24.45
CA ASN A 137 19.40 -12.16 24.28
C ASN A 137 20.33 -12.03 23.07
N ARG A 138 21.22 -13.01 22.85
CA ARG A 138 22.07 -13.06 21.66
C ARG A 138 21.25 -13.10 20.36
N GLN A 139 20.22 -13.94 20.30
CA GLN A 139 19.30 -14.01 19.15
C GLN A 139 18.51 -12.70 18.96
N ASP A 140 17.98 -12.13 20.04
CA ASP A 140 17.23 -10.86 20.02
C ASP A 140 18.13 -9.70 19.52
N MET A 141 19.40 -9.67 19.94
CA MET A 141 20.37 -8.68 19.48
C MET A 141 20.74 -8.86 18.00
N HIS A 142 20.93 -10.10 17.53
CA HIS A 142 21.15 -10.38 16.11
C HIS A 142 19.93 -9.97 15.29
N PHE A 143 18.73 -10.28 15.76
CA PHE A 143 17.48 -9.89 15.12
C PHE A 143 17.34 -8.36 15.00
N LEU A 144 17.59 -7.64 16.09
CA LEU A 144 17.53 -6.18 16.13
C LEU A 144 18.50 -5.55 15.15
N LEU A 145 19.76 -5.99 15.17
CA LEU A 145 20.81 -5.50 14.26
C LEU A 145 20.48 -5.80 12.80
N LEU A 146 19.96 -7.00 12.51
CA LEU A 146 19.51 -7.36 11.17
C LEU A 146 18.38 -6.44 10.68
N GLY A 147 17.41 -6.15 11.55
CA GLY A 147 16.32 -5.22 11.26
C GLY A 147 16.85 -3.85 10.85
N TRP A 148 17.72 -3.24 11.67
CA TRP A 148 18.34 -1.95 11.36
C TRP A 148 19.22 -1.99 10.13
N TYR A 149 19.95 -3.07 9.92
CA TYR A 149 20.79 -3.26 8.74
C TYR A 149 19.97 -3.29 7.45
N LEU A 150 18.87 -4.05 7.44
CA LEU A 150 17.95 -4.13 6.30
C LEU A 150 17.21 -2.80 6.08
N ASP A 151 16.82 -2.10 7.15
CA ASP A 151 16.24 -0.76 7.03
C ASP A 151 17.25 0.26 6.49
N LEU A 152 18.53 0.16 6.86
CA LEU A 152 19.59 0.99 6.30
C LEU A 152 19.78 0.70 4.81
N TYR A 153 19.85 -0.58 4.43
CA TYR A 153 19.91 -1.02 3.03
C TYR A 153 18.74 -0.47 2.20
N LYS A 154 17.51 -0.65 2.70
CA LYS A 154 16.28 -0.13 2.10
C LYS A 154 16.34 1.38 1.91
N THR A 155 16.74 2.12 2.94
CA THR A 155 16.77 3.59 2.92
C THR A 155 17.82 4.10 1.93
N VAL A 156 18.99 3.45 1.87
CA VAL A 156 20.02 3.75 0.87
C VAL A 156 19.51 3.50 -0.56
N ASN A 157 18.76 2.42 -0.80
CA ASN A 157 18.18 2.16 -2.12
C ASN A 157 17.06 3.15 -2.48
N GLN A 158 16.22 3.55 -1.53
CA GLN A 158 15.21 4.59 -1.74
C GLN A 158 15.84 5.94 -2.08
N ILE A 159 16.96 6.31 -1.44
CA ILE A 159 17.72 7.51 -1.79
C ILE A 159 18.19 7.43 -3.25
N LYS A 160 18.72 6.28 -3.71
CA LYS A 160 19.11 6.10 -5.12
C LYS A 160 17.94 6.26 -6.09
N VAL A 161 16.75 5.77 -5.73
CA VAL A 161 15.53 5.97 -6.55
C VAL A 161 15.13 7.44 -6.58
N LEU A 162 15.18 8.15 -5.45
CA LEU A 162 14.90 9.59 -5.39
C LEU A 162 15.93 10.41 -6.16
N ASP A 163 17.21 10.09 -6.05
CA ASP A 163 18.28 10.78 -6.78
C ASP A 163 18.05 10.73 -8.30
N ARG A 164 17.71 9.56 -8.84
CA ARG A 164 17.34 9.41 -10.27
C ARG A 164 16.10 10.22 -10.66
N ASN A 165 15.11 10.30 -9.78
CA ASN A 165 13.89 11.07 -10.04
C ASN A 165 14.12 12.58 -9.93
N LEU A 166 15.03 13.02 -9.06
CA LEU A 166 15.48 14.42 -8.99
C LEU A 166 16.24 14.82 -10.26
N GLU A 167 17.16 13.98 -10.73
CA GLU A 167 17.87 14.20 -12.01
C GLU A 167 16.88 14.31 -13.19
N LEU A 168 15.86 13.44 -13.23
CA LEU A 168 14.81 13.51 -14.25
C LEU A 168 13.99 14.81 -14.11
N ALA A 169 13.66 15.22 -12.89
CA ALA A 169 12.90 16.43 -12.64
C ALA A 169 13.67 17.68 -13.09
N ASP A 170 14.99 17.71 -12.87
CA ASP A 170 15.86 18.79 -13.35
C ASP A 170 15.81 18.94 -14.87
N HIS A 171 15.93 17.83 -15.60
CA HIS A 171 15.83 17.84 -17.07
C HIS A 171 14.45 18.31 -17.57
N VAL A 172 13.37 17.92 -16.90
CA VAL A 172 12.02 18.36 -17.27
C VAL A 172 11.84 19.86 -17.02
N ILE A 173 12.36 20.39 -15.90
CA ILE A 173 12.34 21.82 -15.57
C ILE A 173 13.13 22.62 -16.61
N GLU A 174 14.34 22.18 -16.98
CA GLU A 174 15.15 22.81 -18.02
C GLU A 174 14.38 22.89 -19.35
N ASN A 175 13.75 21.79 -19.78
CA ASN A 175 12.94 21.77 -21.00
C ASN A 175 11.71 22.69 -20.90
N MET A 176 11.07 22.77 -19.73
CA MET A 176 9.94 23.67 -19.50
C MET A 176 10.35 25.15 -19.55
N GLN A 177 11.55 25.50 -19.06
CA GLN A 177 12.07 26.86 -19.12
C GLN A 177 12.26 27.30 -20.58
N VAL A 178 12.87 26.45 -21.42
CA VAL A 178 13.04 26.71 -22.85
C VAL A 178 11.67 26.89 -23.53
N ARG A 179 10.73 25.98 -23.27
CA ARG A 179 9.37 26.06 -23.83
C ARG A 179 8.58 27.28 -23.36
N MET A 180 8.83 27.75 -22.14
CA MET A 180 8.24 28.98 -21.59
C MET A 180 8.80 30.22 -22.31
N GLU A 181 10.10 30.25 -22.61
CA GLU A 181 10.71 31.32 -23.43
C GLU A 181 10.11 31.36 -24.86
N GLU A 182 9.78 30.19 -25.41
CA GLU A 182 9.07 30.04 -26.68
C GLU A 182 7.55 30.32 -26.60
N GLY A 183 7.01 30.58 -25.40
CA GLY A 183 5.60 30.89 -25.17
C GLY A 183 4.65 29.69 -25.22
N THR A 184 5.17 28.46 -25.18
CA THR A 184 4.37 27.22 -25.29
C THR A 184 3.99 26.59 -23.94
N VAL A 185 4.68 26.95 -22.85
CA VAL A 185 4.41 26.49 -21.47
C VAL A 185 4.12 27.67 -20.55
N LEU A 186 3.18 27.50 -19.63
CA LEU A 186 2.78 28.53 -18.66
C LEU A 186 3.76 28.60 -17.49
N LYS A 187 4.00 29.81 -16.95
CA LYS A 187 4.77 29.98 -15.71
C LYS A 187 4.22 29.20 -14.52
N ASN A 188 2.88 29.07 -14.43
CA ASN A 188 2.22 28.28 -13.39
C ASN A 188 2.59 26.80 -13.44
N ASP A 189 2.77 26.26 -14.65
CA ASP A 189 3.14 24.85 -14.86
C ASP A 189 4.57 24.61 -14.39
N LEU A 190 5.49 25.52 -14.71
CA LEU A 190 6.86 25.51 -14.17
C LEU A 190 6.87 25.56 -12.64
N THR A 191 6.13 26.49 -12.03
CA THR A 191 6.06 26.62 -10.56
C THR A 191 5.53 25.36 -9.88
N ARG A 192 4.55 24.66 -10.48
CA ARG A 192 4.04 23.39 -9.93
C ARG A 192 5.09 22.29 -9.95
N TYR A 193 5.88 22.23 -11.02
CA TYR A 193 6.92 21.21 -11.15
C TYR A 193 8.13 21.51 -10.24
N GLU A 194 8.50 22.77 -10.07
CA GLU A 194 9.48 23.21 -9.06
C GLU A 194 9.05 22.84 -7.65
N LEU A 195 7.78 23.07 -7.28
CA LEU A 195 7.24 22.66 -5.98
C LEU A 195 7.34 21.14 -5.75
N GLN A 196 7.11 20.35 -6.80
CA GLN A 196 7.25 18.91 -6.75
C GLN A 196 8.71 18.50 -6.51
N LYS A 197 9.66 19.13 -7.19
CA LYS A 197 11.11 18.92 -6.97
C LYS A 197 11.50 19.22 -5.52
N GLU A 198 11.10 20.38 -4.99
CA GLU A 198 11.37 20.76 -3.57
C GLU A 198 10.82 19.72 -2.59
N THR A 199 9.66 19.12 -2.91
CA THR A 199 9.08 18.04 -2.11
C THR A 199 9.94 16.77 -2.13
N LEU A 200 10.51 16.41 -3.29
CA LEU A 200 11.44 15.28 -3.42
C LEU A 200 12.77 15.52 -2.70
N GLU A 201 13.29 16.75 -2.73
CA GLU A 201 14.50 17.13 -1.99
C GLU A 201 14.30 17.02 -0.47
N LEU A 202 13.13 17.44 0.02
CA LEU A 202 12.76 17.25 1.42
C LEU A 202 12.69 15.76 1.78
N GLN A 203 12.02 14.93 0.96
CA GLN A 203 11.94 13.49 1.18
C GLN A 203 13.33 12.84 1.23
N ARG A 204 14.21 13.21 0.31
CA ARG A 204 15.60 12.74 0.28
C ARG A 204 16.34 13.13 1.56
N THR A 205 16.19 14.37 2.03
CA THR A 205 16.80 14.85 3.27
C THR A 205 16.34 14.03 4.48
N VAL A 206 15.03 13.75 4.57
CA VAL A 206 14.46 12.89 5.61
C VAL A 206 15.05 11.48 5.58
N LEU A 207 15.22 10.88 4.40
CA LEU A 207 15.87 9.57 4.29
C LEU A 207 17.35 9.60 4.66
N GLN A 208 18.07 10.67 4.31
CA GLN A 208 19.48 10.84 4.71
C GLN A 208 19.63 10.95 6.23
N ASP A 209 18.76 11.69 6.89
CA ASP A 209 18.71 11.75 8.35
C ASP A 209 18.33 10.39 8.96
N GLY A 210 17.42 9.66 8.32
CA GLY A 210 17.12 8.26 8.65
C GLY A 210 18.35 7.35 8.60
N CYS A 211 19.17 7.45 7.54
CA CYS A 211 20.44 6.73 7.44
C CYS A 211 21.41 7.11 8.56
N ARG A 212 21.50 8.39 8.93
CA ARG A 212 22.36 8.84 10.05
C ARG A 212 21.92 8.23 11.37
N ILE A 213 20.61 8.17 11.63
CA ILE A 213 20.04 7.57 12.85
C ILE A 213 20.33 6.06 12.88
N LEU A 214 20.02 5.34 11.80
CA LEU A 214 20.26 3.90 11.71
C LEU A 214 21.75 3.56 11.84
N ASN A 215 22.63 4.33 11.19
CA ASN A 215 24.07 4.18 11.32
C ASN A 215 24.52 4.36 12.78
N HIS A 216 24.04 5.42 13.45
CA HIS A 216 24.37 5.67 14.85
C HIS A 216 23.90 4.52 15.76
N GLN A 217 22.70 3.98 15.54
CA GLN A 217 22.17 2.83 16.29
C GLN A 217 23.05 1.58 16.12
N ILE A 218 23.44 1.25 14.89
CA ILE A 218 24.31 0.10 14.58
C ILE A 218 25.68 0.30 15.24
N VAL A 219 26.33 1.45 15.02
CA VAL A 219 27.66 1.78 15.57
C VAL A 219 27.65 1.74 17.11
N THR A 220 26.59 2.24 17.74
CA THR A 220 26.42 2.22 19.21
C THR A 220 26.38 0.80 19.75
N VAL A 221 25.57 -0.08 19.15
CA VAL A 221 25.47 -1.48 19.62
C VAL A 221 26.76 -2.25 19.36
N LEU A 222 27.40 -2.03 18.21
CA LEU A 222 28.69 -2.65 17.86
C LEU A 222 29.89 -2.06 18.62
N HIS A 223 29.68 -0.96 19.36
CA HIS A 223 30.73 -0.19 20.03
C HIS A 223 31.85 0.24 19.08
N LEU A 224 31.48 0.65 17.87
CA LEU A 224 32.38 1.24 16.90
C LEU A 224 32.50 2.76 17.14
N PRO A 225 33.56 3.43 16.66
CA PRO A 225 33.66 4.89 16.74
C PRO A 225 32.54 5.59 15.96
N ASP A 226 32.02 6.71 16.49
CA ASP A 226 30.95 7.52 15.86
C ASP A 226 31.31 8.06 14.46
N SER A 227 32.61 8.07 14.12
CA SER A 227 33.10 8.49 12.80
C SER A 227 32.93 7.43 11.70
N VAL A 228 32.56 6.19 12.05
CA VAL A 228 32.37 5.09 11.09
C VAL A 228 31.02 5.21 10.40
N LYS A 229 31.05 5.18 9.06
CA LYS A 229 29.84 5.07 8.23
C LYS A 229 29.72 3.64 7.71
N VAL A 230 28.69 2.95 8.14
CA VAL A 230 28.36 1.60 7.72
C VAL A 230 27.73 1.67 6.34
N VAL A 231 28.35 1.00 5.37
CA VAL A 231 27.79 0.82 4.03
C VAL A 231 27.34 -0.64 3.91
N PRO A 232 26.04 -0.89 3.70
CA PRO A 232 25.53 -2.24 3.53
C PRO A 232 26.14 -2.93 2.29
N ASP A 233 26.65 -4.14 2.46
CA ASP A 233 27.00 -5.02 1.35
C ASP A 233 25.75 -5.52 0.61
N SER A 234 25.73 -5.32 -0.72
CA SER A 234 24.66 -5.72 -1.64
C SER A 234 24.74 -7.19 -2.08
N SER A 235 25.82 -7.91 -1.76
CA SER A 235 26.02 -9.32 -2.11
C SER A 235 25.01 -10.28 -1.45
N MET A 236 24.31 -9.83 -0.40
CA MET A 236 23.39 -10.65 0.39
C MET A 236 22.09 -11.06 -0.29
N LEU A 237 21.74 -10.45 -1.42
CA LEU A 237 20.47 -10.66 -2.16
C LEU A 237 20.38 -12.00 -2.92
N SER A 238 21.31 -12.93 -2.69
CA SER A 238 21.51 -14.11 -3.56
C SER A 238 21.40 -15.47 -2.86
N CYS A 239 20.67 -15.56 -1.75
CA CYS A 239 20.50 -16.82 -1.04
C CYS A 239 19.15 -17.47 -1.38
N GLY A 240 19.14 -18.42 -2.32
CA GLY A 240 17.95 -19.22 -2.62
C GLY A 240 17.59 -20.14 -1.44
N ILE A 241 16.35 -20.07 -0.96
CA ILE A 241 15.84 -20.96 0.09
C ILE A 241 14.86 -21.99 -0.49
N LEU A 242 14.97 -23.23 0.01
CA LEU A 242 13.95 -24.26 -0.10
C LEU A 242 12.77 -23.91 0.80
N ALA A 243 11.63 -23.56 0.20
CA ALA A 243 10.38 -23.38 0.93
C ALA A 243 9.95 -24.71 1.57
N LEU A 244 10.15 -24.82 2.89
CA LEU A 244 9.59 -25.90 3.71
C LEU A 244 8.10 -25.63 3.98
N GLU A 245 7.34 -26.69 4.24
CA GLU A 245 5.92 -26.57 4.59
C GLU A 245 5.75 -26.00 6.01
N GLU A 246 4.57 -25.44 6.29
CA GLU A 246 4.24 -24.89 7.62
C GLU A 246 4.46 -25.92 8.75
N GLN A 247 4.08 -27.18 8.51
CA GLN A 247 4.21 -28.25 9.50
C GLN A 247 5.67 -28.50 9.90
N ASP A 248 6.61 -28.40 8.98
CA ASP A 248 8.04 -28.58 9.26
C ASP A 248 8.56 -27.45 10.17
N TRP A 249 8.08 -26.23 9.94
CA TRP A 249 8.42 -25.07 10.79
C TRP A 249 7.83 -25.22 12.19
N GLN A 250 6.58 -25.69 12.30
CA GLN A 250 5.94 -25.96 13.59
C GLN A 250 6.71 -27.01 14.40
N GLN A 251 7.13 -28.11 13.77
CA GLN A 251 7.93 -29.15 14.43
C GLN A 251 9.29 -28.63 14.88
N LYS A 252 9.99 -27.86 14.03
CA LYS A 252 11.27 -27.24 14.40
C LYS A 252 11.13 -26.27 15.57
N ALA A 253 10.07 -25.47 15.58
CA ALA A 253 9.79 -24.53 16.66
C ALA A 253 9.48 -25.25 17.98
N ALA A 254 8.67 -26.31 17.96
CA ALA A 254 8.37 -27.12 19.13
C ALA A 254 9.63 -27.72 19.78
N GLN A 255 10.63 -28.12 18.99
CA GLN A 255 11.87 -28.71 19.48
C GLN A 255 12.93 -27.68 19.91
N ASN A 256 13.02 -26.56 19.20
CA ASN A 256 14.15 -25.62 19.33
C ASN A 256 13.78 -24.27 19.97
N SER A 257 12.50 -23.99 20.22
CA SER A 257 12.08 -22.73 20.84
C SER A 257 12.69 -22.57 22.24
N ILE A 258 13.45 -21.49 22.41
CA ILE A 258 14.06 -21.12 23.70
C ILE A 258 12.97 -20.78 24.72
N ASP A 259 11.90 -20.12 24.30
CA ASP A 259 10.80 -19.73 25.18
C ASP A 259 10.05 -20.95 25.72
N LEU A 260 9.86 -22.00 24.91
CA LEU A 260 9.27 -23.26 25.36
C LEU A 260 10.17 -23.95 26.39
N ARG A 261 11.47 -24.08 26.10
CA ARG A 261 12.44 -24.69 27.04
C ARG A 261 12.52 -23.90 28.35
N ARG A 262 12.47 -22.56 28.30
CA ARG A 262 12.42 -21.70 29.48
C ARG A 262 11.13 -21.90 30.28
N SER A 263 9.98 -21.99 29.61
CA SER A 263 8.70 -22.27 30.28
C SER A 263 8.68 -23.63 30.98
N GLU A 264 9.30 -24.65 30.37
CA GLU A 264 9.45 -25.99 30.94
C GLU A 264 10.38 -25.99 32.17
N LEU A 265 11.51 -25.27 32.12
CA LEU A 265 12.35 -25.05 33.30
C LEU A 265 11.58 -24.30 34.40
N GLY A 266 10.73 -23.33 34.03
CA GLY A 266 9.87 -22.61 34.97
C GLY A 266 8.89 -23.53 35.72
N VAL A 267 8.36 -24.57 35.08
CA VAL A 267 7.57 -25.61 35.76
C VAL A 267 8.45 -26.35 36.78
N ARG A 268 9.65 -26.78 36.37
CA ARG A 268 10.59 -27.48 37.25
C ARG A 268 11.01 -26.65 38.47
N VAL A 269 11.23 -25.34 38.32
CA VAL A 269 11.49 -24.42 39.45
C VAL A 269 10.37 -24.50 40.48
N ASN A 270 9.11 -24.38 40.04
CA ASN A 270 7.97 -24.39 40.95
C ASN A 270 7.75 -25.78 41.60
N GLU A 271 8.03 -26.86 40.88
CA GLU A 271 8.00 -28.21 41.44
C GLU A 271 9.05 -28.40 42.55
N GLN A 272 10.26 -27.86 42.36
CA GLN A 272 11.31 -27.89 43.37
C GLN A 272 10.98 -26.99 44.58
N ASN A 273 10.40 -25.81 44.36
CA ASN A 273 9.89 -24.97 45.43
C ASN A 273 8.81 -25.68 46.27
N LEU A 274 7.92 -26.44 45.63
CA LEU A 274 6.94 -27.27 46.33
C LEU A 274 7.61 -28.37 47.16
N ARG A 275 8.69 -28.98 46.69
CA ARG A 275 9.49 -29.95 47.47
C ARG A 275 10.17 -29.29 48.66
N LEU A 276 10.71 -28.09 48.48
CA LEU A 276 11.32 -27.29 49.54
C LEU A 276 10.32 -26.93 50.64
N GLU A 277 9.10 -26.50 50.29
CA GLU A 277 8.04 -26.23 51.28
C GLU A 277 7.58 -27.50 52.02
N ARG A 278 7.64 -28.67 51.37
CA ARG A 278 7.37 -29.96 52.04
C ARG A 278 8.51 -30.36 52.99
N SER A 279 9.77 -30.07 52.63
CA SER A 279 10.94 -30.39 53.47
C SER A 279 10.90 -29.70 54.83
N ALA A 280 10.26 -28.52 54.92
CA ALA A 280 10.09 -27.79 56.18
C ALA A 280 9.27 -28.55 57.24
N ARG A 281 8.53 -29.59 56.85
CA ARG A 281 7.79 -30.49 57.77
C ARG A 281 8.61 -31.67 58.26
N LEU A 282 9.82 -31.86 57.75
CA LEU A 282 10.67 -32.99 58.08
C LEU A 282 11.74 -32.55 59.09
N PRO A 283 12.23 -33.47 59.95
CA PRO A 283 13.30 -33.16 60.88
C PRO A 283 14.61 -32.83 60.16
N GLN A 284 15.39 -31.96 60.77
CA GLN A 284 16.76 -31.64 60.38
C GLN A 284 17.72 -32.31 61.37
N ILE A 285 18.72 -33.01 60.84
CA ILE A 285 19.76 -33.70 61.60
C ILE A 285 21.10 -33.08 61.21
N ALA A 286 21.83 -32.60 62.21
CA ALA A 286 23.15 -32.03 62.03
C ALA A 286 24.14 -32.66 63.02
N VAL A 287 25.38 -32.81 62.59
CA VAL A 287 26.50 -33.10 63.49
C VAL A 287 27.06 -31.76 63.94
N MET A 288 27.30 -31.61 65.24
CA MET A 288 27.76 -30.36 65.84
C MET A 288 28.95 -30.66 66.76
N ALA A 289 29.97 -29.82 66.71
CA ALA A 289 31.11 -29.83 67.58
C ALA A 289 31.34 -28.40 68.06
N ALA A 290 31.54 -28.18 69.35
CA ALA A 290 31.80 -26.85 69.86
C ALA A 290 32.80 -26.88 71.01
N GLU A 291 33.59 -25.83 71.11
CA GLU A 291 34.45 -25.49 72.24
C GLU A 291 34.01 -24.12 72.77
N HIS A 292 33.74 -24.02 74.07
CA HIS A 292 33.31 -22.81 74.74
C HIS A 292 34.27 -22.45 75.87
N LEU A 293 34.64 -21.18 75.96
CA LEU A 293 35.41 -20.58 77.04
C LEU A 293 34.59 -19.41 77.61
N ASP A 294 33.86 -19.70 78.68
CA ASP A 294 32.90 -18.79 79.30
C ASP A 294 33.39 -18.29 80.65
N GLY A 295 33.20 -17.00 80.95
CA GLY A 295 33.38 -16.46 82.28
C GLY A 295 32.60 -15.15 82.49
N PRO A 296 32.26 -14.80 83.75
CA PRO A 296 32.38 -15.59 84.97
C PRO A 296 31.32 -16.71 85.06
N ILE A 297 31.51 -17.68 85.95
CA ILE A 297 30.55 -18.79 86.16
C ILE A 297 29.41 -18.31 87.04
N THR A 298 28.27 -17.96 86.43
CA THR A 298 27.10 -17.35 87.11
C THR A 298 26.07 -18.33 87.65
N ILE A 299 26.21 -19.64 87.35
CA ILE A 299 25.27 -20.69 87.78
C ILE A 299 25.46 -21.11 89.25
N GLU A 300 26.57 -20.72 89.89
CA GLU A 300 26.87 -20.96 91.29
C GLU A 300 26.78 -19.65 92.08
N VAL A 301 26.29 -19.69 93.32
CA VAL A 301 26.20 -18.52 94.20
C VAL A 301 27.07 -18.78 95.45
N PRO A 302 28.11 -17.97 95.72
CA PRO A 302 28.52 -16.76 94.99
C PRO A 302 29.14 -17.07 93.61
N VAL A 303 29.01 -16.11 92.68
CA VAL A 303 29.52 -16.22 91.31
C VAL A 303 31.03 -16.40 91.32
N LEU A 304 31.54 -17.38 90.56
CA LEU A 304 32.98 -17.62 90.47
C LEU A 304 33.58 -16.81 89.32
N ASP A 305 34.47 -15.89 89.65
CA ASP A 305 35.23 -15.09 88.67
C ASP A 305 36.36 -15.90 88.03
N ARG A 306 35.98 -16.88 87.18
CA ARG A 306 36.89 -17.76 86.45
C ARG A 306 36.32 -18.06 85.07
N ASN A 307 37.23 -18.28 84.12
CA ASN A 307 36.86 -18.84 82.82
C ASN A 307 36.80 -20.37 82.90
N PHE A 308 35.76 -20.96 82.32
CA PHE A 308 35.55 -22.39 82.20
C PHE A 308 35.60 -22.79 80.72
N ASN A 309 36.55 -23.66 80.36
CA ASN A 309 36.63 -24.25 79.03
C ASN A 309 35.96 -25.63 79.02
N TYR A 310 35.09 -25.87 78.05
CA TYR A 310 34.50 -27.18 77.79
C TYR A 310 34.24 -27.36 76.29
N TRP A 311 34.33 -28.60 75.83
CA TRP A 311 34.02 -28.98 74.45
C TRP A 311 33.02 -30.13 74.41
N TYR A 312 32.26 -30.21 73.33
CA TYR A 312 31.38 -31.34 73.06
C TYR A 312 31.28 -31.63 71.56
N VAL A 313 30.92 -32.87 71.25
CA VAL A 313 30.54 -33.31 69.91
C VAL A 313 29.24 -34.10 70.05
N GLY A 314 28.26 -33.80 69.21
CA GLY A 314 26.94 -34.41 69.29
C GLY A 314 26.17 -34.36 67.98
N ILE A 315 25.01 -35.02 67.99
CA ILE A 315 24.04 -34.99 66.91
C ILE A 315 22.87 -34.13 67.36
N GLY A 316 22.65 -33.02 66.66
CA GLY A 316 21.49 -32.15 66.87
C GLY A 316 20.31 -32.60 66.02
N LEU A 317 19.16 -32.82 66.66
CA LEU A 317 17.87 -33.05 66.00
C LEU A 317 17.00 -31.80 66.17
N LYS A 318 16.65 -31.15 65.06
CA LYS A 318 15.75 -29.99 65.05
C LYS A 318 14.47 -30.33 64.29
N TYR A 319 13.33 -30.17 64.96
CA TYR A 319 12.02 -30.37 64.35
C TYR A 319 11.10 -29.18 64.66
N ASP A 320 10.69 -28.45 63.63
CA ASP A 320 9.76 -27.33 63.80
C ASP A 320 8.32 -27.84 63.93
N LEU A 321 7.83 -27.99 65.16
CA LEU A 321 6.45 -28.38 65.45
C LEU A 321 5.42 -27.39 64.88
N SER A 322 5.79 -26.13 64.71
CA SER A 322 4.89 -25.12 64.15
C SER A 322 4.61 -25.34 62.66
N SER A 323 5.53 -26.02 61.97
CA SER A 323 5.37 -26.40 60.56
C SER A 323 4.16 -27.30 60.36
N LEU A 324 3.77 -28.13 61.33
CA LEU A 324 2.62 -29.06 61.21
C LEU A 324 1.30 -28.34 60.92
N PHE A 325 1.08 -27.17 61.52
CA PHE A 325 -0.15 -26.40 61.35
C PHE A 325 0.03 -25.10 60.53
N LYS A 326 1.24 -24.53 60.44
CA LYS A 326 1.50 -23.30 59.65
C LYS A 326 1.82 -23.56 58.17
N SER A 327 2.43 -24.69 57.82
CA SER A 327 2.91 -24.93 56.43
C SER A 327 1.82 -25.34 55.44
N GLY A 328 0.63 -25.75 55.90
CA GLY A 328 -0.43 -26.25 55.01
C GLY A 328 -0.88 -25.24 53.96
N ARG A 329 -0.97 -23.96 54.34
CA ARG A 329 -1.32 -22.87 53.42
C ARG A 329 -0.20 -22.59 52.42
N LYS A 330 1.07 -22.61 52.85
CA LYS A 330 2.24 -22.44 51.98
C LYS A 330 2.38 -23.55 50.95
N ILE A 331 2.17 -24.81 51.35
CA ILE A 331 2.18 -25.95 50.41
C ILE A 331 1.03 -25.86 49.40
N ARG A 332 -0.16 -25.41 49.84
CA ARG A 332 -1.28 -25.18 48.92
C ARG A 332 -0.97 -24.06 47.93
N GLN A 333 -0.35 -22.96 48.37
CA GLN A 333 0.12 -21.88 47.52
C GLN A 333 1.14 -22.39 46.50
N ALA A 334 2.21 -23.05 46.93
CA ALA A 334 3.22 -23.62 46.04
C ALA A 334 2.63 -24.61 45.02
N ARG A 335 1.58 -25.37 45.39
CA ARG A 335 0.86 -26.25 44.45
C ARG A 335 0.08 -25.47 43.39
N LEU A 336 -0.49 -24.31 43.76
CA LEU A 336 -1.12 -23.41 42.80
C LEU A 336 -0.09 -22.77 41.88
N ASP A 337 1.10 -22.43 42.39
CA ASP A 337 2.19 -21.89 41.58
C ASP A 337 2.69 -22.91 40.54
N VAL A 338 2.77 -24.19 40.89
CA VAL A 338 3.04 -25.28 39.91
C VAL A 338 1.97 -25.34 38.83
N ARG A 339 0.68 -25.29 39.20
CA ARG A 339 -0.42 -25.28 38.23
C ARG A 339 -0.34 -24.07 37.30
N ARG A 340 -0.12 -22.88 37.86
CA ARG A 340 0.06 -21.64 37.11
C ARG A 340 1.24 -21.73 36.14
N ALA A 341 2.35 -22.34 36.54
CA ALA A 341 3.50 -22.57 35.67
C ALA A 341 3.16 -23.51 34.50
N GLN A 342 2.37 -24.56 34.74
CA GLN A 342 1.89 -25.48 33.69
C GLN A 342 0.96 -24.76 32.69
N GLU A 343 0.02 -23.95 33.19
CA GLU A 343 -0.86 -23.12 32.35
C GLU A 343 -0.05 -22.11 31.53
N THR A 344 0.98 -21.49 32.12
CA THR A 344 1.89 -20.56 31.44
C THR A 344 2.71 -21.26 30.34
N ARG A 345 3.14 -22.50 30.58
CA ARG A 345 3.78 -23.33 29.55
C ARG A 345 2.85 -23.60 28.38
N GLN A 346 1.59 -23.96 28.64
CA GLN A 346 0.60 -24.17 27.58
C GLN A 346 0.37 -22.89 26.76
N LEU A 347 0.22 -21.74 27.43
CA LEU A 347 0.12 -20.45 26.75
C LEU A 347 1.37 -20.15 25.90
N SER A 348 2.56 -20.56 26.34
CA SER A 348 3.80 -20.40 25.57
C SER A 348 3.81 -21.28 24.31
N VAL A 349 3.23 -22.49 24.37
CA VAL A 349 3.04 -23.36 23.20
C VAL A 349 2.13 -22.68 22.19
N GLU A 350 0.93 -22.27 22.61
CA GLU A 350 -0.05 -21.59 21.74
C GLU A 350 0.55 -20.32 21.10
N ARG A 351 1.30 -19.52 21.87
CA ARG A 351 2.00 -18.34 21.33
C ARG A 351 3.05 -18.68 20.29
N THR A 352 3.80 -19.77 20.49
CA THR A 352 4.82 -20.21 19.55
C THR A 352 4.16 -20.69 18.26
N GLU A 353 3.09 -21.48 18.36
CA GLU A 353 2.34 -21.97 17.20
C GLU A 353 1.75 -20.83 16.37
N ASN A 354 1.10 -19.87 17.03
CA ASN A 354 0.54 -18.68 16.38
C ASN A 354 1.63 -17.83 15.71
N ALA A 355 2.78 -17.64 16.37
CA ALA A 355 3.90 -16.86 15.83
C ALA A 355 4.52 -17.53 14.58
N VAL A 356 4.62 -18.87 14.56
CA VAL A 356 5.10 -19.62 13.40
C VAL A 356 4.12 -19.51 12.24
N GLN A 357 2.82 -19.68 12.51
CA GLN A 357 1.78 -19.53 11.49
C GLN A 357 1.79 -18.13 10.87
N GLU A 358 1.85 -17.09 11.71
CA GLU A 358 1.96 -15.70 11.26
C GLU A 358 3.20 -15.46 10.40
N GLY A 359 4.37 -15.91 10.87
CA GLY A 359 5.63 -15.80 10.12
C GLY A 359 5.58 -16.50 8.76
N TYR A 360 4.99 -17.70 8.70
CA TYR A 360 4.81 -18.45 7.46
C TYR A 360 3.88 -17.74 6.47
N VAL A 361 2.71 -17.27 6.94
CA VAL A 361 1.75 -16.55 6.09
C VAL A 361 2.36 -15.25 5.56
N ASN A 362 3.10 -14.50 6.39
CA ASN A 362 3.76 -13.28 5.98
C ASN A 362 4.85 -13.54 4.93
N PHE A 363 5.63 -14.60 5.10
CA PHE A 363 6.62 -15.02 4.10
C PHE A 363 5.98 -15.38 2.76
N MET A 364 4.94 -16.21 2.77
CA MET A 364 4.21 -16.55 1.53
C MET A 364 3.57 -15.33 0.87
N THR A 365 3.06 -14.39 1.67
CA THR A 365 2.50 -13.12 1.20
C THR A 365 3.56 -12.24 0.55
N SER A 366 4.78 -12.21 1.11
CA SER A 366 5.87 -11.37 0.58
C SER A 366 6.29 -11.73 -0.85
N PHE A 367 6.25 -13.01 -1.25
CA PHE A 367 6.46 -13.40 -2.64
C PHE A 367 5.38 -12.87 -3.57
N SER A 368 4.12 -12.94 -3.13
CA SER A 368 2.98 -12.45 -3.91
C SER A 368 3.00 -10.93 -4.03
N ASP A 369 3.37 -10.21 -2.96
CA ASP A 369 3.53 -8.76 -2.97
C ASP A 369 4.68 -8.36 -3.90
N LEU A 370 5.86 -8.98 -3.81
CA LEU A 370 6.98 -8.69 -4.70
C LEU A 370 6.60 -8.82 -6.17
N ARG A 371 6.00 -9.95 -6.58
CA ARG A 371 5.53 -10.17 -7.95
C ARG A 371 4.52 -9.11 -8.39
N THR A 372 3.63 -8.69 -7.48
CA THR A 372 2.64 -7.65 -7.76
C THR A 372 3.29 -6.28 -7.92
N ARG A 373 4.29 -5.94 -7.11
CA ARG A 373 5.04 -4.68 -7.21
C ARG A 373 5.89 -4.59 -8.45
N GLU A 374 6.54 -5.68 -8.86
CA GLU A 374 7.26 -5.76 -10.14
C GLU A 374 6.33 -5.43 -11.31
N LYS A 375 5.13 -6.06 -11.34
CA LYS A 375 4.15 -5.74 -12.38
C LYS A 375 3.61 -4.32 -12.29
N THR A 376 3.46 -3.79 -11.08
CA THR A 376 3.00 -2.40 -10.86
C THR A 376 4.02 -1.39 -11.39
N VAL A 377 5.33 -1.63 -11.20
CA VAL A 377 6.40 -0.80 -11.76
C VAL A 377 6.38 -0.84 -13.28
N GLU A 378 6.29 -2.03 -13.88
CA GLU A 378 6.20 -2.20 -15.34
C GLU A 378 5.04 -1.38 -15.94
N LEU A 379 3.84 -1.49 -15.35
CA LEU A 379 2.67 -0.75 -15.80
C LEU A 379 2.79 0.76 -15.56
N ALA A 380 3.43 1.17 -14.46
CA ALA A 380 3.66 2.59 -14.17
C ALA A 380 4.68 3.21 -15.13
N ASP A 381 5.72 2.47 -15.51
CA ASP A 381 6.71 2.88 -16.51
C ASP A 381 6.07 3.05 -17.90
N GLU A 382 5.26 2.07 -18.34
CA GLU A 382 4.52 2.18 -19.61
C GLU A 382 3.57 3.37 -19.61
N ASN A 383 2.81 3.55 -18.54
CA ASN A 383 1.88 4.67 -18.41
C ASN A 383 2.62 6.02 -18.43
N TYR A 384 3.73 6.15 -17.68
CA TYR A 384 4.54 7.36 -17.69
C TYR A 384 5.11 7.67 -19.08
N ALA A 385 5.64 6.66 -19.77
CA ALA A 385 6.18 6.84 -21.12
C ALA A 385 5.11 7.34 -22.12
N VAL A 386 3.89 6.79 -22.07
CA VAL A 386 2.79 7.23 -22.93
C VAL A 386 2.37 8.67 -22.61
N ILE A 387 2.21 9.01 -21.32
CA ILE A 387 1.78 10.35 -20.91
C ILE A 387 2.85 11.40 -21.16
N SER A 388 4.13 11.09 -20.90
CA SER A 388 5.27 11.97 -21.23
C SER A 388 5.27 12.29 -22.72
N ASN A 389 5.20 11.28 -23.58
CA ASN A 389 5.14 11.50 -25.04
C ASN A 389 3.93 12.36 -25.45
N ARG A 390 2.75 12.15 -24.84
CA ARG A 390 1.58 12.99 -25.12
C ARG A 390 1.78 14.43 -24.65
N TYR A 391 2.38 14.64 -23.48
CA TYR A 391 2.71 15.96 -22.96
C TYR A 391 3.73 16.67 -23.86
N ASP A 392 4.77 15.97 -24.29
CA ASP A 392 5.80 16.51 -25.17
C ASP A 392 5.23 16.99 -26.52
N ASN A 393 4.17 16.33 -26.99
CA ASN A 393 3.42 16.68 -28.20
C ASN A 393 2.22 17.62 -27.96
N GLY A 394 2.04 18.16 -26.75
CA GLY A 394 0.94 19.09 -26.43
C GLY A 394 -0.46 18.46 -26.37
N LEU A 395 -0.54 17.13 -26.27
CA LEU A 395 -1.79 16.34 -26.25
C LEU A 395 -2.23 15.92 -24.84
N ALA A 396 -1.45 16.23 -23.79
CA ALA A 396 -1.78 15.95 -22.39
C ALA A 396 -1.46 17.16 -21.50
N LEU A 397 -2.14 17.25 -20.36
CA LEU A 397 -1.92 18.32 -19.39
C LEU A 397 -0.72 17.98 -18.49
N LEU A 398 -0.07 19.01 -17.93
CA LEU A 398 1.00 18.81 -16.94
C LEU A 398 0.51 18.00 -15.73
N THR A 399 -0.75 18.18 -15.33
CA THR A 399 -1.34 17.42 -14.21
C THR A 399 -1.29 15.92 -14.46
N ASP A 400 -1.55 15.49 -15.70
CA ASP A 400 -1.54 14.06 -16.05
C ASP A 400 -0.11 13.50 -15.98
N LEU A 401 0.88 14.28 -16.42
CA LEU A 401 2.30 13.91 -16.33
C LEU A 401 2.78 13.83 -14.88
N LEU A 402 2.41 14.80 -14.05
CA LEU A 402 2.72 14.81 -12.62
C LEU A 402 2.10 13.61 -11.91
N ASP A 403 0.84 13.29 -12.20
CA ASP A 403 0.16 12.13 -11.63
C ASP A 403 0.84 10.83 -12.06
N ALA A 404 1.17 10.68 -13.35
CA ALA A 404 1.90 9.52 -13.85
C ALA A 404 3.30 9.39 -13.22
N GLY A 405 4.02 10.50 -13.05
CA GLY A 405 5.33 10.53 -12.40
C GLY A 405 5.26 10.14 -10.92
N ASN A 406 4.25 10.64 -10.19
CA ASN A 406 3.97 10.26 -8.81
C ASN A 406 3.63 8.77 -8.67
N MET A 407 2.82 8.22 -9.59
CA MET A 407 2.50 6.79 -9.62
C MET A 407 3.74 5.94 -9.84
N LYS A 408 4.60 6.32 -10.79
CA LYS A 408 5.88 5.65 -11.07
C LYS A 408 6.81 5.69 -9.86
N LEU A 409 7.07 6.87 -9.30
CA LEU A 409 7.91 7.01 -8.11
C LEU A 409 7.39 6.17 -6.94
N SER A 410 6.09 6.20 -6.68
CA SER A 410 5.46 5.40 -5.63
C SER A 410 5.60 3.90 -5.88
N ALA A 411 5.48 3.45 -7.13
CA ALA A 411 5.68 2.06 -7.52
C ALA A 411 7.14 1.62 -7.32
N ASP A 412 8.11 2.44 -7.73
CA ASP A 412 9.55 2.16 -7.57
C ASP A 412 9.93 2.02 -6.09
N LEU A 413 9.51 2.99 -5.26
CA LEU A 413 9.74 2.94 -3.82
C LEU A 413 9.05 1.73 -3.16
N ALA A 414 7.85 1.37 -3.62
CA ALA A 414 7.13 0.20 -3.12
C ALA A 414 7.81 -1.12 -3.51
N LEU A 415 8.40 -1.20 -4.70
CA LEU A 415 9.17 -2.37 -5.15
C LEU A 415 10.42 -2.56 -4.30
N GLU A 416 11.18 -1.50 -4.04
CA GLU A 416 12.37 -1.58 -3.17
C GLU A 416 12.01 -1.99 -1.73
N ASN A 417 10.85 -1.53 -1.23
CA ASN A 417 10.32 -1.99 0.05
C ASN A 417 9.97 -3.48 0.03
N ALA A 418 9.25 -3.95 -1.00
CA ALA A 418 8.83 -5.35 -1.11
C ALA A 418 10.03 -6.31 -1.23
N ARG A 419 11.08 -5.91 -1.97
CA ARG A 419 12.35 -6.66 -2.06
C ARG A 419 12.99 -6.83 -0.69
N THR A 420 13.20 -5.72 0.01
CA THR A 420 13.82 -5.73 1.35
C THR A 420 12.98 -6.53 2.35
N GLU A 421 11.66 -6.46 2.27
CA GLU A 421 10.76 -7.18 3.18
C GLU A 421 10.75 -8.69 2.93
N LEU A 422 10.85 -9.13 1.67
CA LEU A 422 11.06 -10.54 1.34
C LEU A 422 12.38 -11.05 1.94
N ASP A 423 13.47 -10.31 1.74
CA ASP A 423 14.80 -10.65 2.29
C ASP A 423 14.77 -10.70 3.82
N ARG A 424 14.01 -9.79 4.45
CA ARG A 424 13.77 -9.81 5.88
C ARG A 424 13.14 -11.13 6.29
N TYR A 425 11.98 -11.49 5.75
CA TYR A 425 11.31 -12.74 6.13
C TYR A 425 12.17 -13.97 5.84
N GLU A 426 12.91 -13.98 4.73
CA GLU A 426 13.86 -15.02 4.37
C GLU A 426 14.90 -15.23 5.50
N LYS A 427 15.58 -14.15 5.91
CA LYS A 427 16.61 -14.23 6.95
C LYS A 427 16.01 -14.55 8.33
N LEU A 428 14.81 -14.07 8.62
CA LEU A 428 14.12 -14.35 9.88
C LEU A 428 13.72 -15.83 10.01
N LEU A 429 13.17 -16.43 8.95
CA LEU A 429 12.82 -17.85 8.92
C LEU A 429 14.05 -18.76 8.99
N SER A 430 15.11 -18.42 8.25
CA SER A 430 16.34 -19.21 8.26
C SER A 430 17.03 -19.28 9.63
N ARG A 431 16.74 -18.35 10.55
CA ARG A 431 17.41 -18.22 11.84
C ARG A 431 16.49 -18.41 13.06
N ASN A 432 15.33 -19.07 12.90
CA ASN A 432 14.42 -19.51 13.97
C ASN A 432 14.01 -18.39 14.97
N ALA A 433 13.86 -17.15 14.52
CA ALA A 433 13.52 -16.02 15.39
C ALA A 433 12.26 -15.31 14.89
N VAL A 434 11.18 -15.38 15.67
CA VAL A 434 9.99 -14.52 15.51
C VAL A 434 9.80 -13.79 16.84
N THR A 435 9.76 -12.46 16.80
CA THR A 435 9.66 -11.61 18.00
C THR A 435 8.25 -11.10 18.21
N ARG A 436 7.88 -10.82 19.48
CA ARG A 436 6.58 -10.26 19.89
C ARG A 436 6.26 -8.91 19.23
N GLN A 437 7.28 -8.19 18.75
CA GLN A 437 7.15 -6.92 18.05
C GLN A 437 6.54 -7.08 16.65
N GLN A 438 6.64 -8.27 16.04
CA GLN A 438 5.96 -8.56 14.77
C GLN A 438 4.43 -8.64 14.95
N TYR A 439 3.94 -9.19 16.07
CA TYR A 439 2.51 -9.21 16.39
C TYR A 439 1.90 -7.80 16.47
N ASP A 440 2.57 -6.89 17.20
CA ASP A 440 2.09 -5.51 17.34
C ASP A 440 2.13 -4.75 16.01
N ASN A 441 3.14 -5.01 15.18
CA ASN A 441 3.26 -4.47 13.82
C ASN A 441 2.20 -5.03 12.87
N VAL A 442 1.85 -6.31 12.96
CA VAL A 442 0.82 -6.94 12.12
C VAL A 442 -0.58 -6.53 12.55
N HIS A 443 -0.83 -6.36 13.85
CA HIS A 443 -2.09 -5.80 14.32
C HIS A 443 -2.31 -4.36 13.81
N THR A 444 -1.26 -3.52 13.87
CA THR A 444 -1.31 -2.18 13.28
C THR A 444 -1.38 -2.22 11.74
N ALA A 445 -0.70 -3.17 11.08
CA ALA A 445 -0.79 -3.35 9.64
C ALA A 445 -2.19 -3.81 9.19
N PHE A 446 -2.86 -4.67 9.95
CA PHE A 446 -4.24 -5.09 9.72
C PHE A 446 -5.21 -3.91 9.84
N GLN A 447 -5.09 -3.10 10.90
CA GLN A 447 -5.91 -1.88 11.04
C GLN A 447 -5.66 -0.90 9.88
N THR A 448 -4.40 -0.76 9.45
CA THR A 448 -4.01 0.07 8.31
C THR A 448 -4.55 -0.50 6.99
N ALA A 449 -4.52 -1.82 6.80
CA ALA A 449 -5.03 -2.50 5.63
C ALA A 449 -6.55 -2.43 5.54
N LYS A 450 -7.26 -2.56 6.67
CA LYS A 450 -8.71 -2.33 6.76
C LYS A 450 -9.08 -0.90 6.38
N ALA A 451 -8.37 0.09 6.93
CA ALA A 451 -8.56 1.50 6.56
C ALA A 451 -8.24 1.76 5.08
N ARG A 452 -7.23 1.10 4.51
CA ARG A 452 -6.90 1.16 3.07
C ARG A 452 -7.98 0.53 2.20
N TYR A 453 -8.57 -0.59 2.61
CA TYR A 453 -9.69 -1.23 1.90
C TYR A 453 -10.92 -0.33 1.90
N GLU A 454 -11.28 0.23 3.06
CA GLU A 454 -12.40 1.18 3.17
C GLU A 454 -12.16 2.43 2.31
N ARG A 455 -10.93 2.96 2.30
CA ARG A 455 -10.52 4.05 1.40
C ARG A 455 -10.63 3.64 -0.07
N ALA A 456 -10.08 2.49 -0.47
CA ALA A 456 -10.10 2.01 -1.85
C ALA A 456 -11.52 1.71 -2.35
N SER A 457 -12.41 1.21 -1.49
CA SER A 457 -13.82 1.03 -1.81
C SER A 457 -14.50 2.37 -2.10
N ARG A 458 -14.24 3.38 -1.26
CA ARG A 458 -14.74 4.75 -1.49
C ARG A 458 -14.13 5.39 -2.73
N THR A 459 -12.84 5.14 -3.00
CA THR A 459 -12.17 5.62 -4.22
C THR A 459 -12.74 4.97 -5.49
N LYS A 460 -13.09 3.68 -5.43
CA LYS A 460 -13.77 2.97 -6.53
C LYS A 460 -15.15 3.58 -6.79
N GLU A 461 -15.88 3.91 -5.74
CA GLU A 461 -17.17 4.59 -5.81
C GLU A 461 -17.02 6.00 -6.42
N SER A 462 -16.03 6.78 -6.01
CA SER A 462 -15.74 8.09 -6.63
C SER A 462 -15.24 8.00 -8.07
N ALA A 463 -14.43 6.98 -8.40
CA ALA A 463 -13.95 6.74 -9.76
C ALA A 463 -15.10 6.34 -10.69
N SER A 464 -16.10 5.61 -10.19
CA SER A 464 -17.32 5.32 -10.96
C SER A 464 -18.13 6.58 -11.30
N LEU A 465 -18.14 7.57 -10.41
CA LEU A 465 -18.75 8.89 -10.63
C LEU A 465 -17.95 9.76 -11.63
N LEU A 466 -16.62 9.66 -11.62
CA LEU A 466 -15.75 10.32 -12.61
C LEU A 466 -15.94 9.74 -14.02
N LYS A 467 -16.15 8.42 -14.12
CA LYS A 467 -16.44 7.75 -15.40
C LYS A 467 -17.73 8.28 -16.04
N SER A 468 -18.78 8.53 -15.25
CA SER A 468 -20.01 9.18 -15.76
C SER A 468 -19.78 10.61 -16.25
N GLY A 469 -18.87 11.36 -15.64
CA GLY A 469 -18.50 12.71 -16.09
C GLY A 469 -17.66 12.72 -17.37
N GLN A 470 -16.79 11.71 -17.57
CA GLN A 470 -15.99 11.57 -18.80
C GLN A 470 -16.82 11.11 -20.01
N SER A 471 -17.81 10.23 -19.84
CA SER A 471 -18.75 9.88 -20.91
C SER A 471 -19.49 11.11 -21.45
N TYR A 472 -19.84 12.06 -20.59
CA TYR A 472 -20.50 13.31 -21.00
C TYR A 472 -19.59 14.20 -21.87
N ARG A 473 -18.29 14.24 -21.58
CA ARG A 473 -17.30 14.96 -22.40
C ARG A 473 -17.03 14.28 -23.73
N LEU A 474 -17.07 12.94 -23.76
CA LEU A 474 -16.93 12.16 -24.99
C LEU A 474 -18.11 12.43 -25.94
N GLU A 475 -19.33 12.41 -25.41
CA GLU A 475 -20.55 12.75 -26.17
C GLU A 475 -20.52 14.18 -26.70
N GLN A 476 -20.00 15.14 -25.93
CA GLN A 476 -19.81 16.53 -26.38
C GLN A 476 -18.78 16.63 -27.52
N CYS A 477 -17.67 15.90 -27.44
CA CYS A 477 -16.67 15.89 -28.51
C CYS A 477 -17.19 15.20 -29.77
N GLU A 478 -17.93 14.10 -29.66
CA GLU A 478 -18.59 13.44 -30.79
C GLU A 478 -19.68 14.31 -31.44
N ALA A 479 -20.41 15.08 -30.63
CA ALA A 479 -21.36 16.06 -31.15
C ALA A 479 -20.65 17.17 -31.94
N ALA A 480 -19.51 17.67 -31.46
CA ALA A 480 -18.71 18.66 -32.17
C ALA A 480 -18.14 18.13 -33.50
N VAL A 481 -17.67 16.86 -33.53
CA VAL A 481 -17.20 16.20 -34.76
C VAL A 481 -18.34 16.04 -35.77
N ARG A 482 -19.53 15.61 -35.33
CA ARG A 482 -20.70 15.50 -36.21
C ARG A 482 -21.12 16.87 -36.78
N LEU A 483 -21.02 17.93 -35.99
CA LEU A 483 -21.34 19.28 -36.42
C LEU A 483 -20.34 19.79 -37.47
N ALA A 484 -19.04 19.50 -37.28
CA ALA A 484 -18.01 19.80 -38.26
C ALA A 484 -18.20 19.01 -39.57
N GLN A 485 -18.58 17.73 -39.49
CA GLN A 485 -18.87 16.91 -40.66
C GLN A 485 -20.07 17.45 -41.45
N ALA A 486 -21.15 17.82 -40.75
CA ALA A 486 -22.34 18.41 -41.40
C ALA A 486 -22.02 19.74 -42.10
N ALA A 487 -21.08 20.54 -41.58
CA ALA A 487 -20.62 21.76 -42.24
C ALA A 487 -19.84 21.47 -43.54
N VAL A 488 -19.04 20.41 -43.56
CA VAL A 488 -18.35 19.93 -44.78
C VAL A 488 -19.37 19.46 -45.82
N ASP A 489 -20.36 18.67 -45.40
CA ASP A 489 -21.40 18.16 -46.30
C ASP A 489 -22.24 19.30 -46.90
N LEU A 490 -22.57 20.32 -46.09
CA LEU A 490 -23.26 21.53 -46.55
C LEU A 490 -22.41 22.33 -47.56
N ALA A 491 -21.11 22.47 -47.32
CA ALA A 491 -20.20 23.11 -48.27
C ALA A 491 -20.11 22.33 -49.59
N GLY A 492 -20.12 20.99 -49.53
CA GLY A 492 -20.17 20.12 -50.71
C GLY A 492 -21.46 20.27 -51.52
N LEU A 493 -22.61 20.36 -50.83
CA LEU A 493 -23.90 20.63 -51.48
C LEU A 493 -23.93 22.01 -52.14
N ASN A 494 -23.44 23.05 -51.47
CA ASN A 494 -23.35 24.39 -52.04
C ASN A 494 -22.48 24.42 -53.30
N LEU A 495 -21.38 23.64 -53.33
CA LEU A 495 -20.58 23.47 -54.53
C LEU A 495 -21.36 22.78 -55.65
N SER A 496 -22.14 21.74 -55.33
CA SER A 496 -22.97 21.05 -56.35
C SER A 496 -24.04 21.95 -56.97
N TYR A 497 -24.60 22.89 -56.21
CA TYR A 497 -25.60 23.86 -56.70
C TYR A 497 -25.03 24.95 -57.60
N THR A 498 -23.72 24.98 -57.83
CA THR A 498 -23.11 25.90 -58.81
C THR A 498 -23.31 25.45 -60.26
N ALA A 499 -23.69 24.19 -60.49
CA ALA A 499 -23.97 23.64 -61.82
C ALA A 499 -25.47 23.32 -61.96
N VAL A 500 -26.21 24.16 -62.71
CA VAL A 500 -27.62 23.95 -63.03
C VAL A 500 -27.73 23.15 -64.34
N VAL A 501 -28.29 21.95 -64.27
CA VAL A 501 -28.54 21.08 -65.44
C VAL A 501 -30.01 21.09 -65.84
N ALA A 502 -30.30 20.94 -67.13
CA ALA A 502 -31.67 20.84 -67.63
C ALA A 502 -32.34 19.52 -67.20
N THR A 503 -33.63 19.57 -66.84
CA THR A 503 -34.40 18.40 -66.36
C THR A 503 -34.96 17.53 -67.49
N CYS A 504 -35.02 18.03 -68.72
CA CYS A 504 -35.48 17.31 -69.90
C CYS A 504 -34.79 17.84 -71.17
N ASP A 505 -34.80 17.03 -72.22
CA ASP A 505 -34.38 17.42 -73.57
C ASP A 505 -35.48 18.28 -74.22
N GLY A 506 -35.13 19.44 -74.78
CA GLY A 506 -36.10 20.33 -75.41
C GLY A 506 -35.46 21.52 -76.11
N ILE A 507 -36.29 22.43 -76.63
CA ILE A 507 -35.82 23.64 -77.32
C ILE A 507 -36.12 24.84 -76.43
N THR A 508 -35.08 25.62 -76.15
CA THR A 508 -35.21 26.89 -75.41
C THR A 508 -35.56 28.03 -76.37
N GLY A 509 -36.53 28.86 -75.97
CA GLY A 509 -36.94 30.03 -76.74
C GLY A 509 -36.01 31.23 -76.56
N HIS A 510 -35.92 31.77 -75.34
CA HIS A 510 -35.15 32.99 -75.02
C HIS A 510 -34.09 32.67 -73.95
N LYS A 511 -32.83 33.04 -74.21
CA LYS A 511 -31.68 32.82 -73.31
C LYS A 511 -31.13 34.18 -72.86
N ASP A 512 -31.66 34.71 -71.76
CA ASP A 512 -31.23 35.98 -71.15
C ASP A 512 -30.18 35.77 -70.04
N ILE A 513 -29.16 34.95 -70.33
CA ILE A 513 -28.09 34.63 -69.38
C ILE A 513 -26.72 34.84 -70.02
N HIS A 514 -25.88 35.68 -69.39
CA HIS A 514 -24.53 36.00 -69.84
C HIS A 514 -23.46 35.31 -68.99
N GLU A 515 -22.34 34.96 -69.62
CA GLU A 515 -21.17 34.46 -68.89
C GLU A 515 -20.66 35.53 -67.90
N GLY A 516 -20.48 35.15 -66.64
CA GLY A 516 -20.08 36.05 -65.55
C GLY A 516 -21.23 36.76 -64.83
N GLN A 517 -22.49 36.53 -65.23
CA GLN A 517 -23.66 37.08 -64.54
C GLN A 517 -23.89 36.37 -63.20
N LEU A 518 -24.03 37.15 -62.11
CA LEU A 518 -24.38 36.63 -60.79
C LEU A 518 -25.85 36.21 -60.75
N VAL A 519 -26.12 34.94 -60.43
CA VAL A 519 -27.47 34.35 -60.38
C VAL A 519 -27.89 34.19 -58.93
N GLN A 520 -29.12 34.59 -58.62
CA GLN A 520 -29.69 34.43 -57.28
C GLN A 520 -30.56 33.17 -57.18
N PRO A 521 -30.62 32.50 -56.01
CA PRO A 521 -31.54 31.38 -55.79
C PRO A 521 -32.99 31.75 -56.12
N GLY A 522 -33.66 30.91 -56.91
CA GLY A 522 -35.06 31.11 -57.33
C GLY A 522 -35.25 31.93 -58.61
N GLN A 523 -34.19 32.43 -59.24
CA GLN A 523 -34.26 33.09 -60.54
C GLN A 523 -34.44 32.04 -61.66
N THR A 524 -35.51 32.17 -62.46
CA THR A 524 -35.71 31.34 -63.65
C THR A 524 -34.65 31.67 -64.69
N MET A 525 -33.84 30.68 -65.08
CA MET A 525 -32.72 30.87 -66.00
C MET A 525 -33.08 30.62 -67.47
N VAL A 526 -33.92 29.62 -67.73
CA VAL A 526 -34.27 29.15 -69.07
C VAL A 526 -35.66 28.51 -69.04
N GLU A 527 -36.48 28.81 -70.05
CA GLU A 527 -37.70 28.06 -70.35
C GLU A 527 -37.40 27.01 -71.43
N ILE A 528 -37.85 25.77 -71.21
CA ILE A 528 -37.65 24.64 -72.12
C ILE A 528 -39.03 24.16 -72.58
N VAL A 529 -39.24 24.11 -73.90
CA VAL A 529 -40.43 23.50 -74.50
C VAL A 529 -40.13 22.04 -74.78
N ASP A 530 -40.92 21.14 -74.20
CA ASP A 530 -40.91 19.71 -74.49
C ASP A 530 -41.54 19.47 -75.88
N GLY A 531 -40.81 18.79 -76.76
CA GLY A 531 -41.25 18.48 -78.12
C GLY A 531 -41.87 17.09 -78.28
N THR A 532 -42.00 16.31 -77.21
CA THR A 532 -42.40 14.89 -77.29
C THR A 532 -43.91 14.64 -77.18
N ASP A 533 -44.70 15.59 -76.68
CA ASP A 533 -46.15 15.43 -76.49
C ASP A 533 -46.96 16.58 -77.13
N LEU A 534 -47.75 16.29 -78.18
CA LEU A 534 -48.51 17.27 -78.98
C LEU A 534 -50.01 16.97 -78.92
N TRP A 535 -50.81 17.95 -78.50
CA TRP A 535 -52.27 17.86 -78.48
C TRP A 535 -52.92 19.12 -79.05
N VAL A 536 -54.18 18.99 -79.50
CA VAL A 536 -55.01 20.10 -79.96
C VAL A 536 -56.13 20.35 -78.96
N ILE A 537 -56.34 21.61 -78.60
CA ILE A 537 -57.51 22.05 -77.82
C ILE A 537 -58.46 22.77 -78.76
N ALA A 538 -59.59 22.13 -79.07
CA ALA A 538 -60.62 22.69 -79.94
C ALA A 538 -61.80 23.22 -79.10
N ASN A 539 -62.10 24.51 -79.22
CA ASN A 539 -63.17 25.16 -78.47
C ASN A 539 -64.48 25.16 -79.27
N TYR A 540 -65.34 24.16 -79.06
CA TYR A 540 -66.63 24.02 -79.75
C TYR A 540 -67.75 24.79 -79.04
N ARG A 541 -68.77 25.26 -79.78
CA ARG A 541 -69.97 25.85 -79.16
C ARG A 541 -70.78 24.76 -78.46
N GLU A 542 -71.40 25.09 -77.33
CA GLU A 542 -72.22 24.17 -76.55
C GLU A 542 -73.31 23.49 -77.41
N THR A 543 -73.90 24.22 -78.35
CA THR A 543 -74.89 23.69 -79.30
C THR A 543 -74.35 22.65 -80.29
N GLN A 544 -73.03 22.64 -80.52
CA GLN A 544 -72.36 21.72 -81.44
C GLN A 544 -71.93 20.41 -80.76
N LEU A 545 -71.94 20.33 -79.42
CA LEU A 545 -71.54 19.14 -78.66
C LEU A 545 -72.46 17.93 -78.87
N ARG A 546 -73.71 18.14 -79.27
CA ARG A 546 -74.71 17.06 -79.42
C ARG A 546 -74.22 15.91 -80.31
N ASN A 547 -73.36 16.21 -81.27
CA ASN A 547 -72.84 15.25 -82.24
C ASN A 547 -71.35 14.89 -81.99
N ILE A 548 -70.78 15.28 -80.84
CA ILE A 548 -69.38 15.02 -80.48
C ILE A 548 -69.37 14.10 -79.26
N SER A 549 -68.76 12.93 -79.40
CA SER A 549 -68.52 11.98 -78.31
C SER A 549 -67.04 11.68 -78.17
N GLU A 550 -66.60 11.31 -76.98
CA GLU A 550 -65.25 10.78 -76.76
C GLU A 550 -65.00 9.58 -77.69
N GLY A 551 -63.81 9.50 -78.28
CA GLY A 551 -63.47 8.51 -79.31
C GLY A 551 -63.88 8.88 -80.75
N ALA A 552 -64.62 9.99 -80.97
CA ALA A 552 -64.95 10.44 -82.31
C ALA A 552 -63.69 10.84 -83.11
N LYS A 553 -63.68 10.52 -84.42
CA LYS A 553 -62.58 10.86 -85.31
C LYS A 553 -62.72 12.30 -85.83
N VAL A 554 -61.63 13.04 -85.73
CA VAL A 554 -61.54 14.46 -86.12
C VAL A 554 -60.52 14.61 -87.23
N SER A 555 -60.90 15.32 -88.28
CA SER A 555 -59.99 15.81 -89.30
C SER A 555 -59.54 17.22 -88.94
N ILE A 556 -58.23 17.45 -88.94
CA ILE A 556 -57.61 18.70 -88.48
C ILE A 556 -56.76 19.28 -89.62
N LYS A 557 -56.95 20.55 -89.93
CA LYS A 557 -56.12 21.30 -90.89
C LYS A 557 -55.44 22.45 -90.16
N ALA A 558 -54.12 22.51 -90.22
CA ALA A 558 -53.38 23.62 -89.63
C ALA A 558 -53.19 24.73 -90.67
N ASP A 559 -53.50 25.97 -90.30
CA ASP A 559 -53.36 27.12 -91.19
C ASP A 559 -51.89 27.32 -91.64
N ALA A 560 -50.96 26.99 -90.74
CA ALA A 560 -49.53 27.09 -90.96
C ALA A 560 -48.94 25.97 -91.84
N VAL A 561 -49.71 24.91 -92.14
CA VAL A 561 -49.26 23.75 -92.95
C VAL A 561 -50.33 23.42 -94.02
N PRO A 562 -50.42 24.22 -95.09
CA PRO A 562 -51.44 24.04 -96.12
C PRO A 562 -51.27 22.72 -96.89
N GLY A 563 -52.38 22.00 -97.10
CA GLY A 563 -52.43 20.80 -97.94
C GLY A 563 -52.30 19.45 -97.20
N ILE A 564 -52.03 19.46 -95.89
CA ILE A 564 -51.96 18.25 -95.05
C ILE A 564 -53.20 18.19 -94.15
N GLU A 565 -53.87 17.04 -94.13
CA GLU A 565 -55.02 16.77 -93.27
C GLU A 565 -54.58 15.76 -92.20
N TYR A 566 -54.61 16.18 -90.93
CA TYR A 566 -54.23 15.37 -89.79
C TYR A 566 -55.45 14.65 -89.23
N GLU A 567 -55.28 13.39 -88.82
CA GLU A 567 -56.31 12.66 -88.09
C GLU A 567 -56.08 12.78 -86.58
N GLY A 568 -57.15 12.97 -85.83
CA GLY A 568 -57.14 13.00 -84.38
C GLY A 568 -58.33 12.25 -83.79
N THR A 569 -58.21 11.90 -82.53
CA THR A 569 -59.28 11.27 -81.74
C THR A 569 -59.62 12.19 -80.58
N VAL A 570 -60.92 12.42 -80.33
CA VAL A 570 -61.35 13.14 -79.14
C VAL A 570 -60.98 12.30 -77.91
N GLU A 571 -60.06 12.81 -77.09
CA GLU A 571 -59.60 12.15 -75.86
C GLU A 571 -60.53 12.49 -74.69
N SER A 572 -60.85 13.77 -74.51
CA SER A 572 -61.74 14.22 -73.44
C SER A 572 -62.49 15.50 -73.81
N ILE A 573 -63.69 15.63 -73.28
CA ILE A 573 -64.52 16.84 -73.36
C ILE A 573 -64.49 17.49 -71.97
N SER A 574 -64.19 18.79 -71.88
CA SER A 574 -64.11 19.47 -70.59
C SER A 574 -65.48 19.56 -69.89
N ASP A 575 -65.53 19.22 -68.61
CA ASP A 575 -66.73 19.32 -67.76
C ASP A 575 -67.15 20.77 -67.44
N ALA A 576 -66.35 21.77 -67.83
CA ALA A 576 -66.70 23.18 -67.68
C ALA A 576 -66.42 24.00 -68.94
N THR A 577 -67.16 25.10 -69.10
CA THR A 577 -66.97 26.02 -70.23
C THR A 577 -65.67 26.82 -70.04
N GLY A 578 -65.06 27.29 -71.13
CA GLY A 578 -63.83 28.08 -71.06
C GLY A 578 -63.95 29.36 -70.21
N ALA A 579 -65.18 29.87 -70.02
CA ALA A 579 -65.45 31.01 -69.13
C ALA A 579 -65.35 30.65 -67.64
N ALA A 580 -65.65 29.41 -67.25
CA ALA A 580 -65.58 28.94 -65.87
C ALA A 580 -64.14 28.75 -65.37
N PHE A 581 -63.19 28.49 -66.28
CA PHE A 581 -61.76 28.34 -65.97
C PHE A 581 -60.92 29.61 -66.26
N SER A 582 -61.56 30.73 -66.61
CA SER A 582 -60.86 31.99 -66.79
C SER A 582 -60.35 32.53 -65.44
N LEU A 583 -59.09 32.97 -65.40
CA LEU A 583 -58.51 33.70 -64.26
C LEU A 583 -59.29 34.98 -63.89
N ILE A 584 -60.14 35.47 -64.80
CA ILE A 584 -61.08 36.57 -64.59
C ILE A 584 -62.48 36.12 -65.09
N PRO A 585 -63.43 35.82 -64.20
CA PRO A 585 -64.79 35.42 -64.58
C PRO A 585 -65.57 36.61 -65.17
N GLN A 586 -66.36 36.39 -66.22
CA GLN A 586 -67.31 37.39 -66.71
C GLN A 586 -68.66 37.22 -66.00
N ASP A 587 -69.06 38.21 -65.19
CA ASP A 587 -70.35 38.24 -64.49
C ASP A 587 -71.32 39.21 -65.20
N ASN A 588 -72.37 38.68 -65.83
CA ASN A 588 -73.35 39.46 -66.58
C ASN A 588 -74.67 39.58 -65.76
N ALA A 589 -74.62 40.31 -64.65
CA ALA A 589 -75.74 40.51 -63.72
C ALA A 589 -76.64 41.74 -64.03
N THR A 590 -76.97 41.99 -65.31
CA THR A 590 -77.88 43.09 -65.71
C THR A 590 -79.00 42.60 -66.63
N GLY A 591 -80.01 41.93 -66.04
CA GLY A 591 -81.44 41.97 -66.44
C GLY A 591 -81.88 41.75 -67.90
N ASN A 592 -80.98 41.45 -68.84
CA ASN A 592 -81.26 41.18 -70.24
C ASN A 592 -80.98 39.70 -70.52
N PHE A 593 -82.04 38.92 -70.73
CA PHE A 593 -81.97 37.48 -71.00
C PHE A 593 -81.53 37.19 -72.45
N VAL A 594 -80.35 37.64 -72.85
CA VAL A 594 -79.73 37.24 -74.12
C VAL A 594 -78.85 36.02 -73.86
N LYS A 595 -79.20 34.88 -74.46
CA LYS A 595 -78.43 33.63 -74.34
C LYS A 595 -77.09 33.78 -75.05
N VAL A 596 -75.99 33.90 -74.30
CA VAL A 596 -74.62 33.96 -74.84
C VAL A 596 -74.13 32.54 -75.12
N GLU A 597 -73.62 32.30 -76.33
CA GLU A 597 -73.06 30.99 -76.70
C GLU A 597 -71.80 30.69 -75.88
N GLN A 598 -71.84 29.64 -75.07
CA GLN A 598 -70.68 29.13 -74.34
C GLN A 598 -69.83 28.23 -75.24
N ARG A 599 -68.52 28.20 -74.99
CA ARG A 599 -67.57 27.30 -75.67
C ARG A 599 -67.01 26.29 -74.68
N VAL A 600 -66.99 25.03 -75.08
CA VAL A 600 -66.46 23.92 -74.31
C VAL A 600 -65.17 23.44 -74.97
N PRO A 601 -64.03 23.47 -74.25
CA PRO A 601 -62.77 22.91 -74.74
C PRO A 601 -62.89 21.40 -74.90
N VAL A 602 -62.50 20.90 -76.07
CA VAL A 602 -62.38 19.47 -76.39
C VAL A 602 -60.91 19.18 -76.67
N ARG A 603 -60.32 18.26 -75.92
CA ARG A 603 -58.94 17.82 -76.10
C ARG A 603 -58.89 16.71 -77.14
N ILE A 604 -58.07 16.91 -78.15
CA ILE A 604 -57.92 16.01 -79.29
C ILE A 604 -56.46 15.57 -79.35
N VAL A 605 -56.25 14.26 -79.28
CA VAL A 605 -54.94 13.64 -79.43
C VAL A 605 -54.73 13.25 -80.89
N LEU A 606 -53.51 13.46 -81.38
CA LEU A 606 -53.15 13.27 -82.79
C LEU A 606 -52.66 11.83 -83.02
N ASP A 607 -53.59 10.91 -83.30
CA ASP A 607 -53.28 9.48 -83.52
C ASP A 607 -53.31 9.10 -85.00
N GLY A 608 -52.29 8.38 -85.47
CA GLY A 608 -52.28 7.77 -86.82
C GLY A 608 -51.63 8.61 -87.93
N ASN A 609 -50.95 9.71 -87.59
CA ASN A 609 -50.26 10.56 -88.54
C ASN A 609 -48.79 10.17 -88.76
N PRO A 610 -48.20 10.40 -89.94
CA PRO A 610 -46.77 10.18 -90.16
C PRO A 610 -45.92 11.07 -89.21
N PRO A 611 -44.84 10.54 -88.61
CA PRO A 611 -43.96 11.30 -87.71
C PRO A 611 -43.38 12.58 -88.35
N GLU A 612 -43.16 12.56 -89.67
CA GLU A 612 -42.65 13.72 -90.42
C GLU A 612 -43.69 14.84 -90.54
N ALA A 613 -44.98 14.50 -90.59
CA ALA A 613 -46.06 15.47 -90.64
C ALA A 613 -46.28 16.12 -89.26
N LEU A 614 -46.17 15.34 -88.17
CA LEU A 614 -46.31 15.87 -86.80
C LEU A 614 -45.20 16.88 -86.43
N LYS A 615 -43.97 16.69 -86.94
CA LYS A 615 -42.85 17.64 -86.75
C LYS A 615 -43.09 19.02 -87.35
N LEU A 616 -44.03 19.16 -88.29
CA LEU A 616 -44.38 20.44 -88.89
C LEU A 616 -45.33 21.26 -88.01
N LEU A 617 -45.96 20.65 -87.01
CA LEU A 617 -46.79 21.33 -86.02
C LEU A 617 -45.91 21.90 -84.90
N ARG A 618 -46.22 23.11 -84.45
CA ARG A 618 -45.57 23.75 -83.31
C ARG A 618 -46.62 24.22 -82.30
N ALA A 619 -46.22 24.27 -81.03
CA ALA A 619 -47.07 24.83 -79.98
C ALA A 619 -47.51 26.26 -80.35
N GLY A 620 -48.81 26.54 -80.27
CA GLY A 620 -49.42 27.84 -80.60
C GLY A 620 -49.97 27.99 -82.03
N PHE A 621 -49.97 26.95 -82.86
CA PHE A 621 -50.60 27.00 -84.19
C PHE A 621 -52.13 26.98 -84.13
N ASN A 622 -52.76 27.76 -85.01
CA ASN A 622 -54.20 27.73 -85.23
C ASN A 622 -54.57 26.58 -86.17
N VAL A 623 -55.65 25.89 -85.84
CA VAL A 623 -56.12 24.72 -86.58
C VAL A 623 -57.64 24.74 -86.76
N GLU A 624 -58.11 24.33 -87.94
CA GLU A 624 -59.51 24.06 -88.23
C GLU A 624 -59.81 22.58 -87.95
N CYS A 625 -60.75 22.30 -87.05
CA CYS A 625 -61.10 20.94 -86.63
C CYS A 625 -62.52 20.56 -87.09
N LYS A 626 -62.65 19.48 -87.87
CA LYS A 626 -63.92 18.92 -88.35
C LYS A 626 -64.15 17.53 -87.76
N VAL A 627 -65.10 17.43 -86.84
CA VAL A 627 -65.53 16.13 -86.27
C VAL A 627 -66.39 15.40 -87.31
N ARG A 628 -66.07 14.14 -87.61
CA ARG A 628 -66.92 13.29 -88.45
C ARG A 628 -68.02 12.69 -87.56
N TYR A 629 -69.25 13.13 -87.74
CA TYR A 629 -70.43 12.71 -86.96
C TYR A 629 -71.54 12.12 -87.83
#